data_AF-R4KXL6-F1
#
_entry.id   AF-R4KXL6-F1
#
_cell.length_a   1.000
_cell.length_b   1.000
_cell.length_c   1.000
_cell.angle_alpha   90.00
_cell.angle_beta   90.00
_cell.angle_gamma   90.00
#
_symmetry.space_group_name_H-M   'P 1'
#
loop_
_entity.id
_entity.type
_entity.pdbx_description
1 polymer ?
#
loop_
_entity_poly.entity_id
_entity_poly.type
_entity_poly.pdbx_seq_one_letter_code
_entity_poly.pdbx_strand_id
1 'polypeptide(L)'
;LIELVLVMRLSESETVSKSVRLGFAAALMIALGYPGEIAADNGTRALWGTLSTIPFLYIVWELFRGLGDSINRQPESVRPLIRKARLLTFASWGNYPI
;
A
#
# COMPACT_ATOMS: atom_id res chain seq x y z
N LEU A 1 -4.62 -5.24 0.50
CA LEU A 1 -4.27 -4.08 1.36
C LEU A 1 -5.20 -3.95 2.57
N ILE A 2 -6.51 -3.72 2.36
CA ILE A 2 -7.48 -3.56 3.47
C ILE A 2 -7.60 -4.82 4.32
N GLU A 3 -7.61 -6.01 3.71
CA GLU A 3 -7.60 -7.29 4.42
C GLU A 3 -6.45 -7.39 5.43
N LEU A 4 -5.26 -6.88 5.06
CA LEU A 4 -4.10 -6.86 5.95
C LEU A 4 -4.35 -5.93 7.14
N VAL A 5 -4.99 -4.78 6.94
CA VAL A 5 -5.36 -3.84 8.02
C VAL A 5 -6.35 -4.49 8.98
N LEU A 6 -7.35 -5.22 8.46
CA LEU A 6 -8.38 -5.87 9.27
C LEU A 6 -7.82 -6.94 10.21
N VAL A 7 -6.73 -7.62 9.83
CA VAL A 7 -6.09 -8.65 10.67
C VAL A 7 -5.03 -8.09 11.64
N MET A 8 -4.80 -6.78 11.66
CA MET A 8 -3.73 -6.15 12.45
C MET A 8 -4.08 -5.86 13.92
N ARG A 9 -5.27 -6.27 14.40
CA ARG A 9 -5.76 -6.04 15.78
C ARG A 9 -5.60 -4.59 16.25
N LEU A 10 -5.89 -3.65 15.36
CA LEU A 10 -5.91 -2.22 15.69
C LEU A 10 -7.19 -1.88 16.45
N SER A 11 -7.23 -0.71 17.10
CA SER A 11 -8.52 -0.19 17.57
C SER A 11 -9.48 0.04 16.39
N GLU A 12 -10.78 0.11 16.66
CA GLU A 12 -11.79 0.33 15.62
C GLU A 12 -11.54 1.64 14.86
N SER A 13 -11.25 2.72 15.60
CA SER A 13 -10.96 4.04 15.02
C SER A 13 -9.70 4.02 14.14
N GLU A 14 -8.64 3.34 14.56
CA GLU A 14 -7.43 3.15 13.76
C GLU A 14 -7.70 2.29 12.52
N THR A 15 -8.49 1.22 12.65
CA THR A 15 -8.85 0.32 11.55
C THR A 15 -9.59 1.09 10.46
N VAL A 16 -10.62 1.87 10.83
CA VAL A 16 -11.39 2.69 9.90
C VAL A 16 -10.50 3.76 9.27
N SER A 17 -9.74 4.50 10.08
CA SER A 17 -8.86 5.57 9.60
C SER A 17 -7.81 5.06 8.60
N LYS A 18 -7.10 3.97 8.93
CA LYS A 18 -6.11 3.38 8.03
C LYS A 18 -6.76 2.80 6.78
N SER A 19 -7.91 2.13 6.91
CA SER A 19 -8.61 1.57 5.76
C SER A 19 -9.04 2.66 4.77
N VAL A 20 -9.60 3.77 5.25
CA VAL A 20 -10.00 4.91 4.42
C VAL A 20 -8.78 5.55 3.76
N ARG A 21 -7.73 5.86 4.53
CA ARG A 21 -6.51 6.51 4.00
C ARG A 21 -5.80 5.66 2.97
N LEU A 22 -5.62 4.36 3.25
CA LEU A 22 -4.95 3.43 2.35
C LEU A 22 -5.80 3.10 1.13
N GLY A 23 -7.12 2.97 1.30
CA GLY A 23 -8.06 2.81 0.19
C GLY A 23 -8.05 4.03 -0.74
N PHE A 24 -8.09 5.24 -0.18
CA PHE A 24 -8.00 6.48 -0.95
C PHE A 24 -6.65 6.61 -1.67
N ALA A 25 -5.54 6.32 -0.99
CA ALA A 25 -4.22 6.32 -1.61
C ALA A 25 -4.12 5.32 -2.78
N ALA A 26 -4.68 4.12 -2.62
CA ALA A 26 -4.72 3.13 -3.70
C ALA A 26 -5.58 3.59 -4.88
N ALA A 27 -6.75 4.19 -4.62
CA ALA A 27 -7.60 4.76 -5.67
C ALA A 27 -6.88 5.89 -6.42
N LEU A 28 -6.18 6.78 -5.69
CA LEU A 28 -5.41 7.87 -6.29
C LEU A 28 -4.23 7.36 -7.11
N MET A 29 -3.51 6.35 -6.63
CA MET A 29 -2.43 5.69 -7.35
C MET A 29 -2.91 5.16 -8.71
N ILE A 30 -4.04 4.45 -8.73
CA ILE A 30 -4.64 3.92 -9.96
C ILE A 30 -5.09 5.05 -10.89
N ALA A 31 -5.79 6.05 -10.36
CA ALA A 31 -6.29 7.18 -11.14
C ALA A 31 -5.15 7.99 -11.80
N LEU A 32 -4.03 8.18 -11.10
CA LEU A 32 -2.84 8.86 -11.64
C LEU A 32 -2.06 7.97 -12.62
N GLY A 33 -2.08 6.65 -12.45
CA GLY A 33 -1.37 5.72 -13.33
C GLY A 33 -2.04 5.55 -14.70
N TYR A 34 -3.37 5.56 -14.73
CA TYR A 34 -4.15 5.27 -15.94
C TYR A 34 -3.83 6.18 -17.15
N PRO A 35 -3.66 7.51 -17.01
CA PRO A 35 -3.24 8.37 -18.12
C PRO A 35 -1.85 7.99 -18.67
N GLY A 36 -0.93 7.55 -17.81
CA GLY A 36 0.39 7.06 -18.23
C GLY A 36 0.28 5.75 -19.01
N GLU A 37 -0.59 4.84 -18.58
CA GLU A 37 -0.81 3.54 -19.24
C GLU A 37 -1.30 3.68 -20.69
N ILE A 38 -2.20 4.63 -20.95
CA ILE A 38 -2.76 4.88 -22.29
C ILE A 38 -1.93 5.85 -23.14
N ALA A 39 -0.87 6.45 -22.58
CA ALA A 39 -0.07 7.44 -23.29
C ALA A 39 0.74 6.78 -24.42
N ALA A 40 0.90 7.51 -25.53
CA ALA A 40 1.69 7.06 -26.68
C ALA A 40 3.17 7.45 -26.56
N ASP A 41 3.46 8.59 -25.95
CA ASP A 41 4.81 9.13 -25.79
C ASP A 41 5.41 8.83 -24.41
N ASN A 42 6.75 8.79 -24.35
CA ASN A 42 7.47 8.46 -23.13
C ASN A 42 7.45 9.58 -22.08
N GLY A 43 7.27 10.83 -22.47
CA GLY A 43 7.24 11.97 -21.55
C GLY A 43 6.00 11.94 -20.66
N THR A 44 4.83 11.76 -21.28
CA THR A 44 3.55 11.60 -20.59
C THR A 44 3.55 10.35 -19.70
N ARG A 45 4.07 9.22 -20.18
CA ARG A 45 4.26 8.00 -19.38
C ARG A 45 5.09 8.27 -18.13
N ALA A 46 6.24 8.91 -18.28
CA ALA A 46 7.15 9.19 -17.17
C ALA A 46 6.53 10.15 -16.15
N LEU A 47 5.83 11.19 -16.59
CA LEU A 47 5.16 12.15 -15.72
C LEU A 47 4.09 11.46 -14.86
N TRP A 48 3.14 10.77 -15.48
CA TRP A 48 2.04 10.12 -14.77
C TRP A 48 2.50 8.93 -13.93
N GLY A 49 3.50 8.17 -14.41
CA GLY A 49 4.16 7.12 -13.61
C GLY A 49 4.81 7.69 -12.35
N THR A 50 5.52 8.82 -12.46
CA THR A 50 6.12 9.50 -11.30
C THR A 50 5.05 10.00 -10.33
N LEU A 51 3.97 10.61 -10.83
CA LEU A 51 2.85 11.08 -10.00
C LEU A 51 2.15 9.92 -9.28
N SER A 52 1.91 8.80 -9.96
CA SER A 52 1.34 7.58 -9.37
C SER A 52 2.26 6.93 -8.33
N THR A 53 3.58 7.08 -8.48
CA THR A 53 4.56 6.56 -7.50
C THR A 53 4.45 7.25 -6.14
N ILE A 54 4.00 8.52 -6.07
CA ILE A 54 3.86 9.25 -4.80
C ILE A 54 2.89 8.56 -3.82
N PRO A 55 1.61 8.31 -4.18
CA PRO A 55 0.70 7.57 -3.30
C PRO A 55 1.15 6.12 -3.06
N PHE A 56 1.83 5.48 -4.03
CA PHE A 56 2.42 4.15 -3.80
C PHE A 56 3.44 4.18 -2.66
N LEU A 57 4.38 5.13 -2.67
CA LEU A 57 5.38 5.28 -1.60
C LEU A 57 4.74 5.56 -0.24
N TYR A 58 3.64 6.31 -0.20
CA TYR A 58 2.85 6.50 1.02
C TYR A 58 2.28 5.16 1.55
N ILE A 59 1.71 4.33 0.68
CA ILE A 59 1.22 2.99 1.05
C ILE A 59 2.36 2.12 1.60
N VAL A 60 3.53 2.13 0.94
CA VAL A 60 4.72 1.41 1.42
C VAL A 60 5.13 1.91 2.81
N TRP A 61 5.22 3.22 3.00
CA TRP A 61 5.56 3.80 4.29
C TRP A 61 4.60 3.34 5.40
N GLU A 62 3.30 3.36 5.16
CA GLU A 62 2.29 2.93 6.13
C GLU A 62 2.38 1.42 6.42
N LEU A 63 2.64 0.59 5.41
CA LEU A 63 2.83 -0.85 5.57
C LEU A 63 4.02 -1.19 6.49
N PHE A 64 5.15 -0.48 6.36
CA PHE A 64 6.37 -0.80 7.10
C PHE A 64 6.48 -0.07 8.44
N ARG A 65 6.15 1.23 8.47
CA ARG A 65 6.19 2.05 9.69
C ARG A 65 4.84 1.97 10.43
N GLY A 66 3.76 2.41 9.78
CA GLY A 66 2.45 2.56 10.42
C GLY A 66 1.83 1.24 10.92
N LEU A 67 2.17 0.11 10.30
CA LEU A 67 1.72 -1.23 10.68
C LEU A 67 2.85 -2.11 11.25
N GLY A 68 4.08 -1.60 11.35
CA GLY A 68 5.19 -2.34 11.94
C GLY A 68 4.98 -2.64 13.42
N ASP A 69 4.47 -1.65 14.16
CA ASP A 69 4.25 -1.76 15.60
C ASP A 69 3.12 -2.72 15.96
N SER A 70 2.05 -2.75 15.15
CA SER A 70 0.92 -3.66 15.38
C SER A 70 1.35 -5.13 15.20
N ILE A 71 2.26 -5.44 14.27
CA ILE A 71 2.80 -6.80 14.11
C ILE A 71 3.49 -7.27 15.40
N ASN A 72 4.22 -6.40 16.09
CA ASN A 72 4.89 -6.77 17.34
C ASN A 72 3.91 -7.01 18.50
N ARG A 73 2.69 -6.46 18.43
CA ARG A 73 1.60 -6.70 19.40
C ARG A 73 0.86 -8.03 19.15
N GLN A 74 1.13 -8.71 18.04
CA GLN A 74 0.50 -9.98 17.71
C GLN A 74 1.09 -11.14 18.53
N PRO A 75 0.34 -12.25 18.72
CA PRO A 75 0.88 -13.49 19.28
C PRO A 75 2.12 -13.97 18.50
N GLU A 76 3.13 -14.46 19.21
CA GLU A 76 4.42 -14.82 18.59
C GLU A 76 4.30 -15.83 17.46
N SER A 77 3.36 -16.77 17.58
CA SER A 77 3.08 -17.81 16.57
C SER A 77 2.63 -17.25 15.22
N VAL A 78 1.96 -16.09 15.18
CA VAL A 78 1.41 -15.52 13.93
C VAL A 78 2.27 -14.39 13.34
N ARG A 79 3.20 -13.81 14.10
CA ARG A 79 4.08 -12.72 13.61
C ARG A 79 4.80 -13.06 12.31
N PRO A 80 5.38 -14.28 12.11
CA PRO A 80 6.05 -14.62 10.86
C PRO A 80 5.10 -14.60 9.66
N LEU A 81 3.86 -15.04 9.83
CA LEU A 81 2.85 -15.07 8.76
C LEU A 81 2.48 -13.65 8.34
N ILE A 82 2.24 -12.76 9.30
CA ILE A 82 1.86 -11.37 9.00
C ILE A 82 3.03 -10.62 8.35
N ARG A 83 4.27 -10.87 8.78
CA ARG A 83 5.48 -10.30 8.12
C ARG A 83 5.59 -10.75 6.66
N LYS A 84 5.35 -12.04 6.38
CA LYS A 84 5.32 -12.57 5.01
C LYS A 84 4.19 -11.98 4.19
N ALA A 85 2.98 -11.87 4.75
CA ALA A 85 1.83 -11.26 4.07
C ALA A 85 2.10 -9.79 3.71
N ARG A 86 2.70 -9.02 4.62
CA ARG A 86 3.14 -7.65 4.34
C ARG A 86 4.18 -7.61 3.22
N LEU A 87 5.21 -8.45 3.29
CA LEU A 87 6.27 -8.48 2.29
C LEU A 87 5.72 -8.89 0.91
N LEU A 88 4.82 -9.87 0.86
CA LEU A 88 4.14 -10.30 -0.35
C LEU A 88 3.30 -9.17 -0.94
N THR A 89 2.57 -8.42 -0.10
CA THR A 89 1.79 -7.25 -0.54
C THR A 89 2.71 -6.20 -1.17
N PHE A 90 3.82 -5.87 -0.51
CA PHE A 90 4.81 -4.93 -1.04
C PHE A 90 5.42 -5.42 -2.35
N ALA A 91 5.86 -6.68 -2.42
CA ALA A 91 6.52 -7.23 -3.60
C ALA A 91 5.57 -7.32 -4.81
N SER A 92 4.34 -7.79 -4.59
CA SER A 92 3.33 -7.89 -5.65
C SER A 92 2.93 -6.52 -6.19
N TRP A 93 2.82 -5.51 -5.34
CA TRP A 93 2.45 -4.15 -5.76
C TRP A 93 3.64 -3.37 -6.32
N GLY A 94 4.86 -3.65 -5.88
CA GLY A 94 6.07 -3.01 -6.38
C GLY A 94 6.40 -3.32 -7.84
N ASN A 95 5.72 -4.30 -8.45
CA ASN A 95 5.84 -4.59 -9.88
C ASN A 95 4.94 -3.69 -10.75
N TYR A 96 3.89 -3.06 -10.20
CA TYR A 96 2.99 -2.21 -11.00
C TYR A 96 3.66 -0.97 -11.61
N PRO A 97 4.60 -0.29 -10.93
CA PRO A 97 5.29 0.88 -11.49
C PRO A 97 6.44 0.57 -12.47
N ILE A 98 6.73 -0.72 -12.74
CA ILE A 98 7.84 -1.19 -13.58
C ILE A 98 7.31 -1.57 -14.96
#